data_AF-A0A819DAG0-F1
#
_entry.id   AF-A0A819DAG0-F1
#
_cell.length_a   1.000
_cell.length_b   1.000
_cell.length_c   1.000
_cell.angle_alpha   90.00
_cell.angle_beta   90.00
_cell.angle_gamma   90.00
#
_symmetry.space_group_name_H-M   'P 1'
#
loop_
_entity.id
_entity.type
_entity.pdbx_description
1 polymer ?
#
loop_
_entity_poly.entity_id
_entity_poly.type
_entity_poly.pdbx_seq_one_letter_code
_entity_poly.pdbx_strand_id
1 'polypeptide(L)'
;MASVDKSPYEILDVPQDINYVKLRGVYRTKIHEHKQKKISAINFRRICRAYETLSDFDKRKRYDSQKEWISELSIENYTPQQLAAEPDLLRDLKQRLRTANLTQLNAQDPVTGHTTLYTAARSGNLAAV
;
A
#
# COMPACT_ATOMS: atom_id res chain seq x y z
N MET A 1 0.36 -18.71 19.99
CA MET A 1 -1.04 -18.63 19.49
C MET A 1 -0.95 -18.16 18.06
N ALA A 2 -1.28 -19.02 17.09
CA ALA A 2 -1.25 -18.66 15.68
C ALA A 2 -2.22 -17.50 15.44
N SER A 3 -1.71 -16.35 14.99
CA SER A 3 -2.55 -15.23 14.57
C SER A 3 -3.40 -15.72 13.40
N VAL A 4 -4.72 -15.80 13.61
CA VAL A 4 -5.66 -16.02 12.52
C VAL A 4 -5.50 -14.83 11.57
N ASP A 5 -4.85 -15.06 10.43
CA ASP A 5 -4.72 -14.05 9.38
C ASP A 5 -6.12 -13.73 8.87
N LYS A 6 -6.63 -12.57 9.30
CA LYS A 6 -7.93 -12.06 8.84
C LYS A 6 -7.89 -11.91 7.33
N SER A 7 -8.95 -12.31 6.64
CA SER A 7 -9.11 -12.08 5.20
C SER A 7 -9.15 -10.58 4.85
N PRO A 8 -8.87 -10.20 3.59
CA PRO A 8 -9.08 -8.85 3.10
C PRO A 8 -10.52 -8.34 3.34
N TYR A 9 -11.52 -9.22 3.18
CA TYR A 9 -12.92 -8.89 3.42
C TYR A 9 -13.19 -8.59 4.91
N GLU A 10 -12.63 -9.37 5.83
CA GLU A 10 -12.76 -9.14 7.27
C GLU A 10 -11.99 -7.90 7.76
N ILE A 11 -10.84 -7.60 7.14
CA ILE A 11 -10.06 -6.40 7.47
C ILE A 11 -10.80 -5.13 7.07
N LEU A 12 -11.48 -5.17 5.94
CA LEU A 12 -12.29 -4.05 5.44
C LEU A 12 -13.71 -4.02 6.02
N ASP A 13 -14.11 -5.07 6.74
CA ASP A 13 -15.45 -5.27 7.30
C ASP A 13 -16.54 -5.18 6.21
N VAL A 14 -16.36 -5.99 5.15
CA VAL A 14 -17.23 -6.00 3.96
C VAL A 14 -17.62 -7.43 3.58
N PRO A 15 -18.80 -7.62 2.94
CA PRO A 15 -19.22 -8.93 2.46
C PRO A 15 -18.41 -9.35 1.22
N GLN A 16 -18.31 -10.66 0.98
CA GLN A 16 -17.50 -11.22 -0.12
C GLN A 16 -18.04 -10.87 -1.52
N ASP A 17 -19.33 -10.58 -1.63
CA ASP A 17 -20.01 -10.20 -2.88
C ASP A 17 -19.95 -8.68 -3.15
N ILE A 18 -19.22 -7.91 -2.34
CA ILE A 18 -19.17 -6.45 -2.47
C ILE A 18 -18.71 -6.01 -3.86
N ASN A 19 -19.43 -5.07 -4.46
CA ASN A 19 -19.03 -4.48 -5.73
C ASN A 19 -17.90 -3.45 -5.56
N TYR A 20 -17.15 -3.19 -6.64
CA TYR A 20 -16.00 -2.27 -6.63
C TYR A 20 -16.36 -0.85 -6.16
N VAL A 21 -17.52 -0.33 -6.54
CA VAL A 21 -17.95 1.04 -6.21
C VAL A 21 -18.14 1.21 -4.70
N LYS A 22 -18.83 0.26 -4.05
CA LYS A 22 -19.02 0.24 -2.60
C LYS A 22 -17.70 0.01 -1.86
N LEU A 23 -16.87 -0.92 -2.36
CA LEU A 23 -15.54 -1.17 -1.80
C LEU A 23 -14.68 0.10 -1.77
N ARG A 24 -14.67 0.87 -2.87
CA ARG A 24 -13.98 2.16 -2.94
C ARG A 24 -14.54 3.17 -1.93
N GLY A 25 -15.86 3.19 -1.72
CA GLY A 25 -16.50 4.01 -0.70
C GLY A 25 -15.99 3.70 0.71
N VAL A 26 -15.98 2.41 1.08
CA VAL A 26 -15.48 1.93 2.38
C VAL A 26 -14.02 2.33 2.59
N TYR A 27 -13.17 2.11 1.58
CA TYR A 27 -11.76 2.46 1.67
C TYR A 27 -11.53 3.96 1.89
N ARG A 28 -12.31 4.83 1.22
CA ARG A 28 -12.23 6.29 1.45
C ARG A 28 -12.59 6.66 2.88
N THR A 29 -13.59 6.03 3.47
CA THR A 29 -13.92 6.22 4.89
C THR A 29 -12.74 5.84 5.78
N LYS A 30 -12.08 4.71 5.52
CA LYS A 30 -10.87 4.30 6.27
C LYS A 30 -9.71 5.30 6.15
N ILE A 31 -9.52 5.92 5.00
CA ILE A 31 -8.54 7.02 4.82
C ILE A 31 -8.88 8.19 5.77
N HIS A 32 -10.15 8.58 5.84
CA HIS A 32 -10.58 9.68 6.72
C HIS A 32 -10.41 9.31 8.19
N GLU A 33 -10.75 8.08 8.59
CA GLU A 33 -10.55 7.57 9.95
C GLU A 33 -9.07 7.57 10.36
N HIS A 34 -8.17 7.19 9.45
CA HIS A 34 -6.72 7.25 9.69
C HIS A 34 -6.24 8.70 9.86
N LYS A 35 -6.68 9.64 9.02
CA LYS A 35 -6.36 11.07 9.17
C LYS A 35 -6.85 11.66 10.50
N GLN A 36 -7.98 11.16 11.00
CA GLN A 36 -8.52 11.50 12.31
C GLN A 36 -7.85 10.75 13.48
N LYS A 37 -6.78 9.98 13.22
CA LYS A 37 -6.05 9.15 14.20
C LYS A 37 -6.92 8.10 14.91
N LYS A 38 -8.05 7.70 14.31
CA LYS A 38 -8.92 6.62 14.82
C LYS A 38 -8.34 5.23 14.52
N ILE A 39 -7.48 5.13 13.51
CA ILE A 39 -6.81 3.89 13.09
C ILE A 39 -5.30 4.11 13.15
N SER A 40 -4.58 3.20 13.79
CA SER A 40 -3.11 3.20 13.83
C SER A 40 -2.51 3.05 12.42
N ALA A 41 -1.30 3.56 12.20
CA ALA A 41 -0.61 3.43 10.90
C ALA A 41 -0.47 1.96 10.48
N ILE A 42 -0.14 1.06 11.42
CA ILE A 42 -0.02 -0.39 11.17
C ILE A 42 -1.34 -0.99 10.66
N ASN A 43 -2.46 -0.69 11.32
CA ASN A 43 -3.77 -1.18 10.89
C ASN A 43 -4.19 -0.57 9.55
N PHE A 44 -3.86 0.70 9.32
CA PHE A 44 -4.14 1.36 8.06
C PHE A 44 -3.35 0.74 6.90
N ARG A 45 -2.08 0.34 7.10
CA ARG A 45 -1.31 -0.42 6.09
C ARG A 45 -2.01 -1.73 5.71
N ARG A 46 -2.48 -2.49 6.70
CA ARG A 46 -3.23 -3.74 6.45
C ARG A 46 -4.52 -3.48 5.67
N ILE A 47 -5.23 -2.39 5.97
CA ILE A 47 -6.41 -1.94 5.21
C ILE A 47 -6.04 -1.60 3.76
N CYS A 48 -4.94 -0.86 3.53
CA CYS A 48 -4.45 -0.57 2.18
C CYS A 48 -4.15 -1.83 1.39
N ARG A 49 -3.52 -2.84 2.02
CA ARG A 49 -3.23 -4.14 1.40
C ARG A 49 -4.49 -4.92 1.08
N ALA A 50 -5.43 -4.99 2.02
CA ALA A 50 -6.72 -5.62 1.79
C ALA A 50 -7.46 -4.97 0.60
N TYR A 51 -7.46 -3.64 0.54
CA TYR A 51 -8.06 -2.90 -0.57
C TYR A 51 -7.33 -3.17 -1.88
N GLU A 52 -6.00 -3.19 -1.92
CA GLU A 52 -5.22 -3.49 -3.12
C GLU A 52 -5.54 -4.89 -3.68
N THR A 53 -5.70 -5.89 -2.80
CA THR A 53 -6.10 -7.24 -3.19
C THR A 53 -7.52 -7.29 -3.77
N LEU A 54 -8.47 -6.58 -3.17
CA LEU A 54 -9.89 -6.65 -3.59
C LEU A 54 -10.29 -5.67 -4.69
N SER A 55 -9.52 -4.59 -4.88
CA SER A 55 -9.83 -3.53 -5.87
C SER A 55 -9.40 -3.90 -7.28
N ASP A 56 -8.38 -4.74 -7.42
CA ASP A 56 -7.93 -5.28 -8.69
C ASP A 56 -8.66 -6.60 -9.01
N PHE A 57 -9.24 -6.70 -10.20
CA PHE A 57 -10.07 -7.85 -10.59
C PHE A 57 -9.28 -9.17 -10.59
N ASP A 58 -8.07 -9.16 -11.13
CA ASP A 58 -7.24 -10.37 -11.24
C ASP A 58 -6.70 -10.80 -9.87
N LYS A 59 -6.26 -9.84 -9.05
CA LYS A 59 -5.83 -10.12 -7.66
C LYS A 59 -7.00 -10.66 -6.83
N ARG A 60 -8.19 -10.06 -6.95
CA ARG A 60 -9.38 -10.51 -6.23
C ARG A 60 -9.80 -11.91 -6.66
N LYS A 61 -9.86 -12.17 -7.97
CA LYS A 61 -10.19 -13.51 -8.49
C LYS A 61 -9.18 -14.55 -8.00
N ARG A 62 -7.89 -14.22 -8.04
CA ARG A 62 -6.82 -15.09 -7.52
C ARG A 62 -7.04 -15.38 -6.04
N TYR A 63 -7.24 -14.34 -5.22
CA TYR A 63 -7.54 -14.49 -3.81
C TYR A 63 -8.79 -15.34 -3.56
N ASP A 64 -9.89 -15.08 -4.27
CA ASP A 64 -11.14 -15.81 -4.09
C ASP A 64 -10.97 -17.31 -4.40
N SER A 65 -10.13 -17.64 -5.38
CA SER A 65 -9.84 -19.02 -5.81
C SER A 65 -8.80 -19.76 -4.95
N GLN A 66 -7.72 -19.08 -4.54
CA GLN A 66 -6.57 -19.70 -3.87
C GLN A 66 -6.51 -19.40 -2.37
N LYS A 67 -7.26 -18.40 -1.90
CA LYS A 67 -7.21 -17.84 -0.53
C LYS A 67 -5.83 -17.32 -0.11
N GLU A 68 -4.93 -17.16 -1.06
CA GLU A 68 -3.59 -16.63 -0.85
C GLU A 68 -3.58 -15.11 -0.96
N TRP A 69 -3.07 -14.46 0.07
CA TRP A 69 -2.78 -13.03 0.04
C TRP A 69 -1.69 -12.69 1.06
N ILE A 70 -1.04 -11.55 0.86
CA ILE A 70 0.04 -11.07 1.73
C ILE A 70 -0.52 -9.95 2.60
N SER A 71 -0.76 -10.26 3.87
CA SER A 71 -1.32 -9.34 4.87
C SER A 71 -0.35 -8.24 5.28
N GLU A 72 0.93 -8.58 5.32
CA GLU A 72 2.02 -7.66 5.61
C GLU A 72 3.10 -7.77 4.54
N LEU A 73 3.34 -6.65 3.87
CA LEU A 73 4.41 -6.55 2.90
C LEU A 73 5.70 -6.18 3.66
N SER A 74 6.81 -6.86 3.38
CA SER A 74 8.11 -6.42 3.89
C SER A 74 8.46 -5.07 3.27
N ILE A 75 9.17 -4.21 4.01
CA ILE A 75 9.54 -2.85 3.56
C ILE A 75 10.27 -2.91 2.21
N GLU A 76 11.06 -3.94 1.95
CA GLU A 76 11.78 -4.19 0.69
C GLU A 76 10.86 -4.27 -0.53
N ASN A 77 9.64 -4.77 -0.35
CA ASN A 77 8.67 -4.93 -1.42
C ASN A 77 7.75 -3.71 -1.62
N TYR A 78 7.89 -2.65 -0.82
CA TYR A 78 7.14 -1.41 -1.04
C TYR A 78 7.61 -0.70 -2.29
N THR A 79 6.65 -0.18 -3.06
CA THR A 79 6.93 0.76 -4.15
C THR A 79 7.47 2.08 -3.59
N PRO A 80 8.25 2.85 -4.37
CA PRO A 80 8.70 4.19 -3.96
C PRO A 80 7.55 5.11 -3.56
N GLN A 81 6.39 4.99 -4.22
CA GLN A 81 5.21 5.78 -3.90
C GLN A 81 4.61 5.42 -2.54
N GLN A 82 4.58 4.13 -2.18
CA GLN A 82 4.08 3.69 -0.87
C GLN A 82 5.00 4.15 0.27
N LEU A 83 6.33 4.06 0.08
CA LEU A 83 7.29 4.59 1.06
C LEU A 83 7.16 6.11 1.22
N ALA A 84 6.94 6.83 0.11
CA ALA A 84 6.78 8.28 0.11
C ALA A 84 5.48 8.77 0.78
N ALA A 85 4.46 7.91 0.85
CA ALA A 85 3.15 8.27 1.39
C ALA A 85 3.11 8.29 2.93
N GLU A 86 4.08 7.66 3.59
CA GLU A 86 4.11 7.50 5.04
C GLU A 86 5.33 8.18 5.66
N PRO A 87 5.14 9.17 6.56
CA PRO A 87 6.25 9.91 7.18
C PRO A 87 7.29 9.00 7.85
N ASP A 88 6.84 7.93 8.50
CA ASP A 88 7.72 6.99 9.22
C ASP A 88 8.60 6.15 8.27
N LEU A 89 8.20 5.98 7.01
CA LEU A 89 8.91 5.19 6.00
C LEU A 89 9.80 6.05 5.09
N LEU A 90 9.82 7.37 5.29
CA LEU A 90 10.68 8.28 4.52
C LEU A 90 12.17 7.98 4.71
N ARG A 91 12.56 7.41 5.86
CA ARG A 91 13.93 6.98 6.11
C ARG A 91 14.35 5.87 5.13
N ASP A 92 13.48 4.90 4.89
CA ASP A 92 13.73 3.80 3.96
C ASP A 92 13.79 4.28 2.51
N LEU A 93 12.90 5.21 2.14
CA LEU A 93 12.97 5.86 0.82
C LEU A 93 14.30 6.59 0.62
N LYS A 94 14.75 7.37 1.62
CA LYS A 94 16.05 8.05 1.58
C LYS A 94 17.22 7.08 1.44
N GLN A 95 17.18 5.96 2.16
CA GLN A 95 18.22 4.95 2.09
C GLN A 95 18.30 4.36 0.68
N ARG A 96 17.15 4.03 0.07
CA ARG A 96 17.10 3.52 -1.32
C ARG A 96 17.67 4.51 -2.32
N LEU A 97 17.32 5.79 -2.19
CA LEU A 97 17.83 6.85 -3.07
C LEU A 97 19.35 7.00 -2.96
N ARG A 98 19.91 6.92 -1.76
CA ARG A 98 21.36 7.00 -1.52
C ARG A 98 22.15 5.87 -2.17
N THR A 99 21.57 4.68 -2.26
CA THR A 99 22.23 3.49 -2.81
C THR A 99 21.89 3.24 -4.29
N ALA A 100 20.96 3.98 -4.86
CA ALA A 100 20.50 3.77 -6.23
C ALA A 100 21.47 4.38 -7.26
N ASN A 101 21.70 3.67 -8.35
CA ASN A 101 22.40 4.21 -9.52
C ASN A 101 21.43 4.95 -10.46
N LEU A 102 21.98 5.66 -11.46
CA LEU A 102 21.18 6.44 -12.42
C LEU A 102 20.12 5.63 -13.15
N THR A 103 20.42 4.38 -13.52
CA THR A 103 19.46 3.48 -14.18
C THR A 103 18.28 3.18 -13.26
N GLN A 104 18.54 2.88 -11.98
CA GLN A 104 17.51 2.60 -10.98
C GLN A 104 16.67 3.83 -10.63
N LEU A 105 17.28 5.02 -10.62
CA LEU A 105 16.56 6.27 -10.37
C LEU A 105 15.60 6.63 -11.52
N ASN A 106 15.99 6.33 -12.76
CA ASN A 106 15.19 6.60 -13.96
C ASN A 106 14.19 5.49 -14.29
N ALA A 107 14.33 4.29 -13.70
CA ALA A 107 13.39 3.21 -13.89
C ALA A 107 11.99 3.62 -13.37
N GLN A 108 10.98 3.37 -14.20
CA GLN A 108 9.59 3.52 -13.80
C GLN A 108 9.15 2.30 -13.00
N ASP A 109 8.50 2.53 -11.88
CA ASP A 109 7.83 1.48 -11.14
C ASP A 109 6.72 0.86 -12.02
N PRO A 110 6.70 -0.47 -12.22
CA PRO A 110 5.78 -1.11 -13.17
C PRO A 110 4.31 -1.04 -12.73
N VAL A 111 4.05 -0.74 -11.45
CA VAL A 111 2.68 -0.64 -10.90
C VAL A 111 2.14 0.78 -11.02
N THR A 112 2.98 1.78 -10.75
CA THR A 112 2.57 3.18 -10.64
C THR A 112 3.01 4.04 -11.82
N GLY A 113 3.97 3.56 -12.63
CA GLY A 113 4.60 4.30 -13.72
C GLY A 113 5.52 5.44 -13.26
N HIS A 114 5.67 5.64 -11.95
CA HIS A 114 6.42 6.74 -11.37
C HIS A 114 7.88 6.35 -11.12
N THR A 115 8.78 7.32 -11.28
CA THR A 115 10.19 7.16 -10.88
C THR A 115 10.36 7.46 -9.39
N THR A 116 11.42 6.90 -8.79
CA THR A 116 11.75 7.13 -7.37
C THR A 116 12.01 8.60 -7.07
N LEU A 117 12.62 9.35 -8.00
CA LEU A 117 12.85 10.79 -7.86
C LEU A 117 11.53 11.57 -7.86
N TYR A 118 10.60 11.22 -8.75
CA TYR A 118 9.29 11.87 -8.80
C TYR A 118 8.50 11.66 -7.49
N THR A 119 8.52 10.46 -6.92
CA THR A 119 7.82 10.17 -5.66
C THR A 119 8.47 10.91 -4.48
N ALA A 120 9.80 11.04 -4.47
CA ALA A 120 10.53 11.83 -3.47
C ALA A 120 10.20 13.33 -3.53
N ALA A 121 10.20 13.91 -4.74
CA ALA A 121 9.81 15.31 -4.94
C ALA A 121 8.37 15.58 -4.47
N ARG A 122 7.43 14.69 -4.82
CA ARG A 122 6.00 14.85 -4.49
C ARG A 122 5.69 14.72 -2.99
N SER A 123 6.49 13.95 -2.25
CA SER A 123 6.34 13.81 -0.79
C SER A 123 6.89 15.01 -0.01
N GLY A 124 7.36 16.08 -0.69
CA GLY A 124 7.99 17.23 -0.05
C GLY A 124 9.38 16.91 0.50
N ASN A 125 9.94 15.76 0.12
CA ASN A 125 11.24 15.27 0.59
C ASN A 125 12.36 15.72 -0.36
N LEU A 126 12.51 17.05 -0.52
CA LEU A 126 13.52 17.66 -1.38
C LEU A 126 14.96 17.28 -0.97
N ALA A 127 15.19 16.92 0.30
CA ALA A 127 16.50 16.47 0.78
C ALA A 127 16.89 15.06 0.29
N ALA A 128 15.97 14.35 -0.36
CA ALA A 128 16.22 13.04 -0.96
C ALA A 128 16.33 13.09 -2.50
N VAL A 129 16.03 14.24 -3.09
CA VAL A 129 16.18 14.54 -4.53
C VAL A 129 17.51 15.21 -4.77
#